data_AF-A0A0F4PQX9-F1
#
_entry.id   AF-A0A0F4PQX9-F1
#
_cell.length_a   1.000
_cell.length_b   1.000
_cell.length_c   1.000
_cell.angle_alpha   90.00
_cell.angle_beta   90.00
_cell.angle_gamma   90.00
#
_symmetry.space_group_name_H-M   'P 1'
#
loop_
_entity.id
_entity.type
_entity.pdbx_description
1 polymer ?
#
loop_
_entity_poly.entity_id
_entity_poly.type
_entity_poly.pdbx_seq_one_letter_code
_entity_poly.pdbx_strand_id
1 'polypeptide(L)'
;MLKKLKLKKADAYDYQVATYYATEALVSYLNRGRHCKRFGHEQGDIDEWDDIVLHELNGKTVHCQIKRQMTDFSEHKTTRGKKTRGKNKGQPQELSALDKAFESLAKHFNNPSVTDEKLFWLSLPYPSINIKEKFTVVDLKDVCDEWKKAGATLPAFTKADGKAKKVKDWLKSWCGFLNDEAIYKCIRSLEVQNTLDENELKKASKDKLAHWYTDTTQVLDNIKEFLTLNASSELSVTPRMIAHNIRHFLKPQCRTWARYEKRNKLNWLIAGTLSGHSEDIEPPSLVVENLWNKSNDRNFELCVKHPSNIDTLCSLDLSLVRLALHTSNGVSIVHNNPSAWKKDIAHAIRLTLGTTPTDFSNTTIVNDYEEQSPIDHRYLSKSSEVKSEQIQLTKKMDNLTWEKTKDQVDDYIIELESGEVQNTAEAIWTKWKNDIDADPSLQASSLSDMMYAIVEGNKDIGQLRAGPMTVHLLSEAFGLLLFLAIGLDAEKKGWREFCSEYSVRTIALAYWSGSQVTPSKPRKFFEADKRAERAELLGKETSNILVLPQTTASSSTVLGHTLASSESDGDRIADTRSPKSVITKSFEFIDVIESNSIENIKNFVQDITTKKQSLRDQHIKSLTTG
;
A
#
# COMPACT_ATOMS: atom_id res chain seq x y z
N MET A 1 -39.44 -36.80 -8.66
CA MET A 1 -39.30 -35.72 -7.65
C MET A 1 -38.10 -35.93 -6.73
N LEU A 2 -37.98 -37.06 -6.01
CA LEU A 2 -36.85 -37.33 -5.09
C LEU A 2 -35.46 -37.29 -5.75
N LYS A 3 -35.30 -37.84 -6.97
CA LYS A 3 -34.02 -37.75 -7.71
C LYS A 3 -33.62 -36.30 -8.02
N LYS A 4 -34.57 -35.47 -8.46
CA LYS A 4 -34.37 -34.04 -8.73
C LYS A 4 -34.03 -33.26 -7.46
N LEU A 5 -34.65 -33.61 -6.33
CA LEU A 5 -34.33 -33.03 -5.02
C LEU A 5 -32.95 -33.45 -4.51
N LYS A 6 -32.52 -34.70 -4.77
CA LYS A 6 -31.18 -35.18 -4.43
C LYS A 6 -30.10 -34.48 -5.27
N LEU A 7 -30.33 -34.26 -6.56
CA LEU A 7 -29.44 -33.49 -7.44
C LEU A 7 -29.28 -32.06 -6.92
N LYS A 8 -30.39 -31.33 -6.71
CA LYS A 8 -30.34 -29.98 -6.15
C LYS A 8 -29.61 -29.88 -4.80
N LYS A 9 -29.67 -30.93 -3.97
CA LYS A 9 -28.94 -31.00 -2.70
C LYS A 9 -27.45 -31.27 -2.89
N ALA A 10 -27.07 -32.06 -3.89
CA ALA A 10 -25.67 -32.27 -4.26
C ALA A 10 -25.06 -30.94 -4.76
N ASP A 11 -25.70 -30.29 -5.74
CA ASP A 11 -25.27 -29.00 -6.26
C ASP A 11 -25.13 -27.96 -5.14
N ALA A 12 -26.08 -27.93 -4.20
CA ALA A 12 -26.02 -27.03 -3.04
C ALA A 12 -24.85 -27.31 -2.08
N TYR A 13 -24.42 -28.57 -1.95
CA TYR A 13 -23.23 -28.94 -1.17
C TYR A 13 -21.96 -28.53 -1.89
N ASP A 14 -21.89 -28.72 -3.20
CA ASP A 14 -20.73 -28.36 -4.02
C ASP A 14 -20.48 -26.85 -3.94
N TYR A 15 -21.54 -26.03 -4.07
CA TYR A 15 -21.44 -24.59 -3.82
C TYR A 15 -21.02 -24.25 -2.38
N GLN A 16 -21.42 -25.04 -1.38
CA GLN A 16 -21.04 -24.78 0.01
C GLN A 16 -19.56 -25.06 0.25
N VAL A 17 -19.02 -26.13 -0.33
CA VAL A 17 -17.58 -26.46 -0.32
C VAL A 17 -16.80 -25.39 -1.10
N ALA A 18 -17.29 -24.95 -2.26
CA ALA A 18 -16.69 -23.86 -3.02
C ALA A 18 -16.62 -22.56 -2.23
N THR A 19 -17.73 -22.21 -1.56
CA THR A 19 -17.81 -21.03 -0.69
C THR A 19 -16.82 -21.14 0.47
N TYR A 20 -16.64 -22.34 1.04
CA TYR A 20 -15.68 -22.58 2.11
C TYR A 20 -14.23 -22.34 1.63
N TYR A 21 -13.80 -22.94 0.51
CA TYR A 21 -12.46 -22.70 -0.03
C TYR A 21 -12.24 -21.25 -0.47
N ALA A 22 -13.26 -20.60 -1.04
CA ALA A 22 -13.23 -19.18 -1.33
C ALA A 22 -13.04 -18.32 -0.09
N THR A 23 -13.72 -18.67 1.01
CA THR A 23 -13.55 -18.02 2.31
C THR A 23 -12.13 -18.19 2.85
N GLU A 24 -11.55 -19.39 2.74
CA GLU A 24 -10.17 -19.64 3.18
C GLU A 24 -9.17 -18.79 2.39
N ALA A 25 -9.27 -18.76 1.06
CA ALA A 25 -8.37 -17.95 0.24
C ALA A 25 -8.56 -16.46 0.46
N LEU A 26 -9.81 -15.99 0.65
CA LEU A 26 -10.11 -14.60 0.98
C LEU A 26 -9.43 -14.19 2.28
N VAL A 27 -9.62 -14.97 3.35
CA VAL A 27 -9.01 -14.66 4.66
C VAL A 27 -7.49 -14.71 4.57
N SER A 28 -6.93 -15.70 3.87
CA SER A 28 -5.49 -15.74 3.58
C SER A 28 -5.01 -14.53 2.78
N TYR A 29 -5.75 -14.08 1.76
CA TYR A 29 -5.44 -12.89 0.98
C TYR A 29 -5.41 -11.63 1.86
N LEU A 30 -6.43 -11.43 2.70
CA LEU A 30 -6.49 -10.30 3.65
C LEU A 30 -5.33 -10.36 4.65
N ASN A 31 -4.96 -11.56 5.10
CA ASN A 31 -3.84 -11.83 6.00
C ASN A 31 -2.46 -11.93 5.29
N ARG A 32 -2.35 -11.61 4.00
CA ARG A 32 -1.10 -11.74 3.20
C ARG A 32 -0.51 -13.16 3.12
N GLY A 33 -1.26 -14.16 3.54
CA GLY A 33 -0.87 -15.57 3.54
C GLY A 33 -1.01 -16.23 2.15
N ARG A 34 -0.53 -17.47 2.06
CA ARG A 34 -0.70 -18.31 0.86
C ARG A 34 -2.16 -18.68 0.62
N HIS A 35 -2.54 -18.64 -0.64
CA HIS A 35 -3.87 -18.95 -1.14
C HIS A 35 -3.79 -19.35 -2.62
N CYS A 36 -4.87 -19.86 -3.20
CA CYS A 36 -4.96 -20.03 -4.65
C CYS A 36 -5.22 -18.67 -5.31
N LYS A 37 -4.60 -18.42 -6.48
CA LYS A 37 -4.73 -17.13 -7.16
C LYS A 37 -6.13 -16.90 -7.74
N ARG A 38 -6.75 -17.97 -8.24
CA ARG A 38 -8.07 -17.94 -8.87
C ARG A 38 -8.84 -19.26 -8.66
N PHE A 39 -10.15 -19.12 -8.67
CA PHE A 39 -11.16 -20.16 -8.59
C PHE A 39 -11.83 -20.35 -9.95
N GLY A 40 -11.72 -21.54 -10.50
CA GLY A 40 -12.47 -21.96 -11.68
C GLY A 40 -13.60 -22.90 -11.30
N HIS A 41 -14.66 -22.91 -12.10
CA HIS A 41 -15.73 -23.91 -12.07
C HIS A 41 -15.88 -24.45 -13.49
N GLU A 42 -15.83 -25.77 -13.68
CA GLU A 42 -15.87 -26.41 -15.01
C GLU A 42 -14.75 -25.93 -15.96
N GLN A 43 -13.61 -25.51 -15.39
CA GLN A 43 -12.43 -25.03 -16.14
C GLN A 43 -11.32 -26.08 -16.26
N GLY A 44 -11.59 -27.30 -15.81
CA GLY A 44 -10.61 -28.38 -15.86
C GLY A 44 -10.59 -29.02 -17.24
N ASP A 45 -9.46 -29.59 -17.60
CA ASP A 45 -9.27 -30.39 -18.81
C ASP A 45 -9.37 -31.90 -18.53
N ILE A 46 -9.93 -32.27 -17.37
CA ILE A 46 -10.19 -33.64 -16.98
C ILE A 46 -11.65 -33.73 -16.53
N ASP A 47 -12.46 -34.36 -17.38
CA ASP A 47 -13.87 -34.63 -17.14
C ASP A 47 -14.08 -35.20 -15.73
N GLU A 48 -15.09 -34.72 -15.00
CA GLU A 48 -15.42 -35.16 -13.64
C GLU A 48 -14.36 -34.82 -12.58
N TRP A 49 -13.45 -33.86 -12.82
CA TRP A 49 -12.47 -33.35 -11.84
C TRP A 49 -12.35 -31.82 -11.89
N ASP A 50 -13.45 -31.16 -12.16
CA ASP A 50 -13.54 -29.72 -12.42
C ASP A 50 -14.70 -29.05 -11.66
N ASP A 51 -15.30 -29.74 -10.69
CA ASP A 51 -16.31 -29.18 -9.78
C ASP A 51 -15.78 -27.87 -9.16
N ILE A 52 -14.50 -27.85 -8.76
CA ILE A 52 -13.73 -26.63 -8.47
C ILE A 52 -12.30 -26.81 -8.98
N VAL A 53 -11.74 -25.76 -9.59
CA VAL A 53 -10.31 -25.70 -9.95
C VAL A 53 -9.63 -24.59 -9.15
N LEU A 54 -8.65 -24.94 -8.32
CA LEU A 54 -7.83 -23.99 -7.58
C LEU A 54 -6.51 -23.81 -8.33
N HIS A 55 -6.31 -22.65 -8.95
CA HIS A 55 -5.11 -22.40 -9.75
C HIS A 55 -3.98 -21.81 -8.89
N GLU A 56 -2.76 -22.21 -9.21
CA GLU A 56 -1.51 -21.73 -8.59
C GLU A 56 -1.44 -21.92 -7.05
N LEU A 57 -2.21 -22.85 -6.48
CA LEU A 57 -2.09 -23.19 -5.07
C LEU A 57 -0.74 -23.88 -4.82
N ASN A 58 0.16 -23.19 -4.11
CA ASN A 58 1.56 -23.61 -3.94
C ASN A 58 2.27 -23.89 -5.28
N GLY A 59 1.93 -23.12 -6.32
CA GLY A 59 2.52 -23.25 -7.66
C GLY A 59 1.95 -24.40 -8.50
N LYS A 60 0.87 -25.05 -8.06
CA LYS A 60 0.19 -26.13 -8.80
C LYS A 60 -1.28 -25.82 -9.03
N THR A 61 -1.85 -26.41 -10.09
CA THR A 61 -3.30 -26.41 -10.32
C THR A 61 -3.90 -27.63 -9.64
N VAL A 62 -4.91 -27.39 -8.81
CA VAL A 62 -5.61 -28.42 -8.04
C VAL A 62 -7.02 -28.59 -8.60
N HIS A 63 -7.29 -29.80 -9.06
CA HIS A 63 -8.55 -30.25 -9.61
C HIS A 63 -9.36 -30.93 -8.51
N CYS A 64 -10.46 -30.31 -8.10
CA CYS A 64 -11.25 -30.81 -6.97
C CYS A 64 -12.50 -31.51 -7.49
N GLN A 65 -12.74 -32.71 -6.97
CA GLN A 65 -13.99 -33.43 -7.14
C GLN A 65 -14.73 -33.52 -5.81
N ILE A 66 -15.98 -33.07 -5.81
CA ILE A 66 -16.82 -33.00 -4.62
C ILE A 66 -17.90 -34.06 -4.72
N LYS A 67 -18.08 -34.82 -3.64
CA LYS A 67 -19.13 -35.83 -3.56
C LYS A 67 -19.84 -35.74 -2.21
N ARG A 68 -21.09 -35.27 -2.22
CA ARG A 68 -22.02 -35.27 -1.07
C ARG A 68 -22.54 -36.68 -0.68
N GLN A 69 -21.69 -37.69 -0.81
CA GLN A 69 -22.10 -39.08 -0.62
C GLN A 69 -22.46 -39.32 0.85
N MET A 70 -23.64 -39.92 1.12
CA MET A 70 -24.13 -40.24 2.47
C MET A 70 -24.29 -41.75 2.72
N THR A 71 -24.18 -42.55 1.67
CA THR A 71 -24.35 -44.01 1.68
C THR A 71 -23.22 -44.63 0.89
N ASP A 72 -23.02 -45.95 0.98
CA ASP A 72 -22.00 -46.64 0.19
C ASP A 72 -22.14 -46.35 -1.32
N PHE A 73 -21.00 -46.19 -2.00
CA PHE A 73 -20.96 -45.98 -3.45
C PHE A 73 -21.36 -47.26 -4.20
N SER A 74 -21.03 -48.42 -3.63
CA SER A 74 -21.30 -49.74 -4.19
C SER A 74 -21.16 -50.82 -3.12
N GLU A 75 -22.04 -51.81 -3.17
CA GLU A 75 -21.97 -53.04 -2.36
C GLU A 75 -21.18 -54.16 -3.08
N HIS A 76 -20.64 -53.88 -4.28
CA HIS A 76 -19.89 -54.86 -5.07
C HIS A 76 -18.44 -55.00 -4.59
N LYS A 77 -17.83 -56.16 -4.87
CA LYS A 77 -16.41 -56.45 -4.61
C LYS A 77 -15.46 -55.52 -5.38
N THR A 78 -14.20 -55.49 -4.96
CA THR A 78 -13.12 -54.70 -5.59
C THR A 78 -12.81 -55.14 -7.02
N THR A 79 -13.18 -56.36 -7.43
CA THR A 79 -13.09 -56.81 -8.83
C THR A 79 -14.46 -56.77 -9.50
N ARG A 80 -14.54 -56.15 -10.67
CA ARG A 80 -15.76 -55.95 -11.44
C ARG A 80 -16.28 -57.27 -12.00
N GLY A 81 -17.45 -57.67 -11.54
CA GLY A 81 -18.14 -58.87 -11.99
C GLY A 81 -19.10 -58.62 -13.14
N LYS A 82 -19.79 -59.69 -13.55
CA LYS A 82 -20.93 -59.62 -14.47
C LYS A 82 -22.24 -59.55 -13.70
N LYS A 83 -23.23 -58.87 -14.26
CA LYS A 83 -24.61 -58.83 -13.73
C LYS A 83 -25.17 -60.25 -13.69
N THR A 84 -25.63 -60.67 -12.51
CA THR A 84 -26.14 -62.03 -12.27
C THR A 84 -27.65 -62.16 -12.46
N ARG A 85 -28.39 -61.03 -12.47
CA ARG A 85 -29.86 -60.97 -12.52
C ARG A 85 -30.34 -59.80 -13.41
N GLY A 86 -31.57 -59.89 -13.92
CA GLY A 86 -32.24 -58.84 -14.74
C GLY A 86 -32.04 -58.98 -16.26
N LYS A 87 -32.63 -58.05 -17.04
CA LYS A 87 -32.61 -58.04 -18.51
C LYS A 87 -31.20 -57.97 -19.13
N ASN A 88 -30.22 -57.50 -18.36
CA ASN A 88 -28.83 -57.29 -18.80
C ASN A 88 -27.86 -58.32 -18.19
N LYS A 89 -28.34 -59.53 -17.88
CA LYS A 89 -27.52 -60.62 -17.33
C LYS A 89 -26.32 -60.92 -18.24
N GLY A 90 -25.13 -61.04 -17.64
CA GLY A 90 -23.88 -61.30 -18.37
C GLY A 90 -23.12 -60.04 -18.80
N GLN A 91 -23.72 -58.86 -18.78
CA GLN A 91 -23.00 -57.59 -18.98
C GLN A 91 -22.19 -57.20 -17.73
N PRO A 92 -21.12 -56.38 -17.87
CA PRO A 92 -20.40 -55.84 -16.73
C PRO A 92 -21.33 -55.12 -15.74
N GLN A 93 -21.03 -55.20 -14.44
CA GLN A 93 -21.73 -54.41 -13.42
C GLN A 93 -21.61 -52.90 -13.70
N GLU A 94 -22.62 -52.13 -13.32
CA GLU A 94 -22.65 -50.68 -13.56
C GLU A 94 -21.58 -49.96 -12.74
N LEU A 95 -20.98 -48.92 -13.33
CA LEU A 95 -20.04 -48.05 -12.64
C LEU A 95 -20.79 -47.15 -11.64
N SER A 96 -20.28 -47.06 -10.42
CA SER A 96 -20.69 -46.05 -9.45
C SER A 96 -20.20 -44.66 -9.86
N ALA A 97 -20.71 -43.61 -9.21
CA ALA A 97 -20.26 -42.24 -9.47
C ALA A 97 -18.75 -42.05 -9.24
N LEU A 98 -18.19 -42.71 -8.22
CA LEU A 98 -16.76 -42.63 -7.95
C LEU A 98 -15.92 -43.43 -8.97
N ASP A 99 -16.43 -44.57 -9.46
CA ASP A 99 -15.74 -45.33 -10.51
C ASP A 99 -15.60 -44.50 -11.79
N LYS A 100 -16.64 -43.74 -12.16
CA LYS A 100 -16.61 -42.85 -13.34
C LYS A 100 -15.59 -41.73 -13.20
N ALA A 101 -15.55 -41.06 -12.05
CA ALA A 101 -14.54 -40.02 -11.80
C ALA A 101 -13.12 -40.58 -11.92
N PHE A 102 -12.85 -41.77 -11.36
CA PHE A 102 -11.54 -42.40 -11.48
C PHE A 102 -11.26 -42.98 -12.88
N GLU A 103 -12.29 -43.27 -13.69
CA GLU A 103 -12.11 -43.61 -15.10
C GLU A 103 -11.54 -42.43 -15.89
N SER A 104 -11.96 -41.19 -15.59
CA SER A 104 -11.35 -40.00 -16.17
C SER A 104 -9.88 -39.82 -15.77
N LEU A 105 -9.53 -40.07 -14.50
CA LEU A 105 -8.12 -40.08 -14.08
C LEU A 105 -7.31 -41.18 -14.78
N ALA A 106 -7.91 -42.35 -15.02
CA ALA A 106 -7.23 -43.41 -15.74
C ALA A 106 -6.87 -42.96 -17.16
N LYS A 107 -7.78 -42.28 -17.87
CA LYS A 107 -7.49 -41.72 -19.21
C LYS A 107 -6.30 -40.74 -19.18
N HIS A 108 -6.20 -39.93 -18.12
CA HIS A 108 -5.09 -38.99 -17.94
C HIS A 108 -3.77 -39.70 -17.63
N PHE A 109 -3.72 -40.56 -16.62
CA PHE A 109 -2.47 -41.18 -16.15
C PHE A 109 -1.98 -42.38 -16.99
N ASN A 110 -2.87 -42.98 -17.79
CA ASN A 110 -2.44 -43.99 -18.76
C ASN A 110 -1.70 -43.35 -19.95
N ASN A 111 -1.79 -42.04 -20.14
CA ASN A 111 -1.08 -41.34 -21.21
C ASN A 111 0.39 -41.08 -20.80
N PRO A 112 1.38 -41.67 -21.49
CA PRO A 112 2.79 -41.53 -21.12
C PRO A 112 3.37 -40.13 -21.36
N SER A 113 2.67 -39.25 -22.08
CA SER A 113 3.10 -37.88 -22.39
C SER A 113 2.74 -36.85 -21.32
N VAL A 114 1.99 -37.24 -20.28
CA VAL A 114 1.54 -36.34 -19.21
C VAL A 114 2.64 -36.16 -18.17
N THR A 115 2.94 -34.90 -17.81
CA THR A 115 3.84 -34.53 -16.71
C THR A 115 3.07 -34.38 -15.38
N ASP A 116 3.69 -34.79 -14.26
CA ASP A 116 3.11 -34.89 -12.90
C ASP A 116 2.80 -33.53 -12.21
N GLU A 117 2.33 -32.52 -12.94
CA GLU A 117 2.17 -31.15 -12.42
C GLU A 117 0.81 -30.89 -11.74
N LYS A 118 -0.22 -31.68 -12.08
CA LYS A 118 -1.57 -31.53 -11.53
C LYS A 118 -1.74 -32.25 -10.20
N LEU A 119 -2.54 -31.65 -9.32
CA LEU A 119 -3.00 -32.29 -8.09
C LEU A 119 -4.51 -32.50 -8.16
N PHE A 120 -4.98 -33.57 -7.52
CA PHE A 120 -6.38 -33.96 -7.49
C PHE A 120 -6.86 -34.03 -6.06
N TRP A 121 -7.97 -33.37 -5.74
CA TRP A 121 -8.57 -33.38 -4.41
C TRP A 121 -9.95 -34.03 -4.45
N LEU A 122 -10.10 -35.17 -3.78
CA LEU A 122 -11.40 -35.81 -3.59
C LEU A 122 -11.99 -35.35 -2.25
N SER A 123 -13.09 -34.60 -2.30
CA SER A 123 -13.74 -34.01 -1.13
C SER A 123 -15.04 -34.72 -0.78
N LEU A 124 -15.10 -35.31 0.42
CA LEU A 124 -16.23 -36.11 0.91
C LEU A 124 -16.51 -35.81 2.39
N PRO A 125 -17.80 -35.72 2.82
CA PRO A 125 -18.15 -35.44 4.21
C PRO A 125 -18.01 -36.65 5.16
N TYR A 126 -18.10 -37.87 4.65
CA TYR A 126 -18.09 -39.10 5.45
C TYR A 126 -17.05 -40.08 4.92
N PRO A 127 -15.88 -40.20 5.55
CA PRO A 127 -14.78 -41.03 5.04
C PRO A 127 -14.99 -42.52 5.35
N SER A 128 -15.92 -42.86 6.25
CA SER A 128 -16.28 -44.25 6.57
C SER A 128 -17.10 -44.95 5.48
N ILE A 129 -17.51 -44.23 4.43
CA ILE A 129 -18.30 -44.76 3.32
C ILE A 129 -17.50 -45.80 2.54
N ASN A 130 -18.16 -46.92 2.17
CA ASN A 130 -17.57 -47.92 1.31
C ASN A 130 -17.54 -47.46 -0.15
N ILE A 131 -16.37 -47.52 -0.76
CA ILE A 131 -16.19 -47.44 -2.22
C ILE A 131 -16.64 -48.76 -2.87
N LYS A 132 -16.23 -49.88 -2.26
CA LYS A 132 -16.60 -51.26 -2.61
C LYS A 132 -16.78 -52.07 -1.32
N GLU A 133 -17.30 -53.30 -1.43
CA GLU A 133 -17.43 -54.24 -0.31
C GLU A 133 -16.11 -54.34 0.48
N LYS A 134 -16.13 -53.91 1.75
CA LYS A 134 -14.98 -53.92 2.67
C LYS A 134 -13.78 -53.09 2.18
N PHE A 135 -14.03 -52.03 1.42
CA PHE A 135 -13.03 -51.05 0.97
C PHE A 135 -13.61 -49.64 1.10
N THR A 136 -13.07 -48.88 2.06
CA THR A 136 -13.59 -47.56 2.46
C THR A 136 -12.81 -46.41 1.85
N VAL A 137 -13.35 -45.19 1.93
CA VAL A 137 -12.63 -43.97 1.58
C VAL A 137 -11.42 -43.75 2.51
N VAL A 138 -11.51 -44.10 3.79
CA VAL A 138 -10.35 -44.13 4.71
C VAL A 138 -9.25 -45.03 4.16
N ASP A 139 -9.58 -46.23 3.68
CA ASP A 139 -8.58 -47.14 3.11
C ASP A 139 -7.86 -46.53 1.89
N LEU A 140 -8.59 -45.79 1.04
CA LEU A 140 -8.00 -45.05 -0.08
C LEU A 140 -7.08 -43.92 0.41
N LYS A 141 -7.53 -43.14 1.40
CA LYS A 141 -6.73 -42.06 1.99
C LYS A 141 -5.43 -42.58 2.59
N ASP A 142 -5.50 -43.65 3.40
CA ASP A 142 -4.33 -44.26 4.03
C ASP A 142 -3.29 -44.71 2.98
N VAL A 143 -3.76 -45.26 1.86
CA VAL A 143 -2.88 -45.64 0.74
C VAL A 143 -2.29 -44.39 0.09
N CYS A 144 -3.06 -43.33 -0.18
CA CYS A 144 -2.53 -42.06 -0.68
C CYS A 144 -1.44 -41.48 0.23
N ASP A 145 -1.68 -41.42 1.53
CA ASP A 145 -0.75 -40.82 2.49
C ASP A 145 0.54 -41.66 2.64
N GLU A 146 0.43 -43.00 2.64
CA GLU A 146 1.59 -43.88 2.70
C GLU A 146 2.49 -43.75 1.47
N TRP A 147 1.90 -43.78 0.27
CA TRP A 147 2.65 -43.80 -0.98
C TRP A 147 3.07 -42.43 -1.51
N LYS A 148 2.75 -41.35 -0.78
CA LYS A 148 3.30 -40.00 -1.00
C LYS A 148 4.60 -39.73 -0.22
N LYS A 149 4.94 -40.55 0.77
CA LYS A 149 6.14 -40.36 1.62
C LYS A 149 7.42 -40.39 0.78
N ALA A 150 8.44 -39.66 1.21
CA ALA A 150 9.70 -39.50 0.46
C ALA A 150 10.44 -40.82 0.15
N GLY A 151 10.19 -41.89 0.90
CA GLY A 151 10.77 -43.23 0.67
C GLY A 151 9.91 -44.18 -0.17
N ALA A 152 8.72 -43.77 -0.59
CA ALA A 152 7.84 -44.60 -1.41
C ALA A 152 8.45 -44.80 -2.81
N THR A 153 8.46 -46.05 -3.29
CA THR A 153 8.95 -46.39 -4.63
C THR A 153 7.95 -47.27 -5.37
N LEU A 154 7.93 -47.16 -6.70
CA LEU A 154 7.07 -47.98 -7.56
C LEU A 154 7.26 -49.50 -7.32
N PRO A 155 8.49 -50.05 -7.22
CA PRO A 155 8.66 -51.48 -6.94
C PRO A 155 8.05 -51.94 -5.60
N ALA A 156 8.12 -51.09 -4.57
CA ALA A 156 7.50 -51.37 -3.28
C ALA A 156 5.97 -51.33 -3.39
N PHE A 157 5.42 -50.36 -4.14
CA PHE A 157 3.97 -50.24 -4.38
C PHE A 157 3.40 -51.44 -5.14
N THR A 158 4.10 -51.90 -6.18
CA THR A 158 3.71 -53.08 -6.98
C THR A 158 3.58 -54.33 -6.10
N LYS A 159 4.50 -54.52 -5.13
CA LYS A 159 4.50 -55.67 -4.21
C LYS A 159 3.58 -55.50 -2.99
N ALA A 160 3.06 -54.30 -2.76
CA ALA A 160 2.23 -54.02 -1.59
C ALA A 160 0.92 -54.81 -1.58
N ASP A 161 0.58 -55.35 -0.42
CA ASP A 161 -0.64 -56.13 -0.18
C ASP A 161 -1.65 -55.37 0.71
N GLY A 162 -2.75 -56.01 1.11
CA GLY A 162 -3.75 -55.44 2.02
C GLY A 162 -4.54 -54.30 1.35
N LYS A 163 -4.54 -53.11 1.97
CA LYS A 163 -5.26 -51.93 1.46
C LYS A 163 -4.77 -51.52 0.06
N ALA A 164 -3.46 -51.54 -0.17
CA ALA A 164 -2.88 -51.18 -1.47
C ALA A 164 -3.30 -52.15 -2.58
N LYS A 165 -3.43 -53.45 -2.28
CA LYS A 165 -3.95 -54.44 -3.23
C LYS A 165 -5.41 -54.18 -3.57
N LYS A 166 -6.26 -53.88 -2.57
CA LYS A 166 -7.67 -53.52 -2.80
C LYS A 166 -7.80 -52.30 -3.73
N VAL A 167 -6.98 -51.27 -3.52
CA VAL A 167 -6.94 -50.08 -4.37
C VAL A 167 -6.51 -50.43 -5.80
N LYS A 168 -5.43 -51.23 -5.97
CA LYS A 168 -4.97 -51.68 -7.29
C LYS A 168 -6.04 -52.50 -8.02
N ASP A 169 -6.66 -53.47 -7.33
CA ASP A 169 -7.70 -54.32 -7.90
C ASP A 169 -8.92 -53.49 -8.35
N TRP A 170 -9.33 -52.54 -7.52
CA TRP A 170 -10.42 -51.61 -7.84
C TRP A 170 -10.09 -50.74 -9.06
N LEU A 171 -8.97 -50.02 -9.05
CA LEU A 171 -8.59 -49.09 -10.11
C LEU A 171 -8.37 -49.79 -11.46
N LYS A 172 -7.76 -50.99 -11.47
CA LYS A 172 -7.62 -51.78 -12.71
C LYS A 172 -8.94 -52.31 -13.22
N SER A 173 -9.75 -52.89 -12.32
CA SER A 173 -10.93 -53.65 -12.74
C SER A 173 -12.17 -52.79 -13.00
N TRP A 174 -12.32 -51.66 -12.30
CA TRP A 174 -13.48 -50.79 -12.41
C TRP A 174 -13.19 -49.50 -13.18
N CYS A 175 -12.01 -48.92 -13.01
CA CYS A 175 -11.69 -47.58 -13.51
C CYS A 175 -10.80 -47.57 -14.77
N GLY A 176 -10.24 -48.72 -15.19
CA GLY A 176 -9.51 -48.81 -16.45
C GLY A 176 -8.04 -48.37 -16.41
N PHE A 177 -7.40 -48.36 -15.24
CA PHE A 177 -5.95 -48.18 -15.16
C PHE A 177 -5.20 -49.37 -15.76
N LEU A 178 -4.23 -49.12 -16.64
CA LEU A 178 -3.55 -50.19 -17.39
C LEU A 178 -2.48 -50.92 -16.59
N ASN A 179 -1.75 -50.21 -15.72
CA ASN A 179 -0.60 -50.76 -14.99
C ASN A 179 -0.43 -50.10 -13.61
N ASP A 180 0.46 -50.67 -12.79
CA ASP A 180 0.74 -50.15 -11.44
C ASP A 180 1.48 -48.81 -11.45
N GLU A 181 2.17 -48.47 -12.55
CA GLU A 181 2.84 -47.17 -12.68
C GLU A 181 1.83 -46.03 -12.80
N ALA A 182 0.81 -46.16 -13.65
CA ALA A 182 -0.26 -45.18 -13.80
C ALA A 182 -1.03 -44.99 -12.49
N ILE A 183 -1.29 -46.10 -11.78
CA ILE A 183 -1.92 -46.05 -10.45
C ILE A 183 -1.03 -45.33 -9.45
N TYR A 184 0.27 -45.64 -9.42
CA TYR A 184 1.22 -45.02 -8.50
C TYR A 184 1.31 -43.50 -8.72
N LYS A 185 1.41 -43.04 -9.98
CA LYS A 185 1.39 -41.61 -10.34
C LYS A 185 0.10 -40.93 -9.90
N CYS A 186 -1.05 -41.57 -10.13
CA CYS A 186 -2.35 -41.08 -9.68
C CYS A 186 -2.41 -40.93 -8.15
N ILE A 187 -2.01 -41.95 -7.40
CA ILE A 187 -2.06 -41.94 -5.93
C ILE A 187 -1.15 -40.84 -5.36
N ARG A 188 0.03 -40.61 -5.95
CA ARG A 188 0.93 -39.54 -5.53
C ARG A 188 0.37 -38.14 -5.79
N SER A 189 -0.50 -38.01 -6.78
CA SER A 189 -1.12 -36.73 -7.19
C SER A 189 -2.50 -36.51 -6.56
N LEU A 190 -3.10 -37.54 -5.95
CA LEU A 190 -4.45 -37.52 -5.36
C LEU A 190 -4.41 -37.31 -3.85
N GLU A 191 -5.19 -36.38 -3.33
CA GLU A 191 -5.43 -36.15 -1.90
C GLU A 191 -6.91 -36.35 -1.57
N VAL A 192 -7.19 -37.07 -0.50
CA VAL A 192 -8.56 -37.33 -0.03
C VAL A 192 -8.85 -36.41 1.16
N GLN A 193 -9.65 -35.38 0.92
CA GLN A 193 -10.05 -34.40 1.91
C GLN A 193 -11.33 -34.85 2.61
N ASN A 194 -11.27 -34.90 3.94
CA ASN A 194 -12.47 -35.07 4.75
C ASN A 194 -13.11 -33.69 4.92
N THR A 195 -14.08 -33.37 4.08
CA THR A 195 -14.82 -32.10 4.19
C THR A 195 -15.85 -32.19 5.31
N LEU A 196 -16.31 -31.05 5.80
CA LEU A 196 -17.34 -31.01 6.84
C LEU A 196 -18.73 -31.23 6.21
N ASP A 197 -19.75 -31.47 7.06
CA ASP A 197 -21.13 -31.44 6.60
C ASP A 197 -21.61 -30.00 6.29
N GLU A 198 -22.79 -29.84 5.67
CA GLU A 198 -23.30 -28.52 5.28
C GLU A 198 -23.36 -27.49 6.42
N ASN A 199 -23.75 -27.92 7.62
CA ASN A 199 -23.93 -27.02 8.76
C ASN A 199 -22.58 -26.64 9.37
N GLU A 200 -21.70 -27.62 9.47
CA GLU A 200 -20.33 -27.45 9.94
C GLU A 200 -19.51 -26.59 8.98
N LEU A 201 -19.64 -26.77 7.65
CA LEU A 201 -19.00 -25.90 6.65
C LEU A 201 -19.44 -24.44 6.83
N LYS A 202 -20.76 -24.20 6.98
CA LYS A 202 -21.28 -22.85 7.21
C LYS A 202 -20.72 -22.25 8.49
N LYS A 203 -20.69 -23.02 9.58
CA LYS A 203 -20.14 -22.56 10.86
C LYS A 203 -18.65 -22.23 10.72
N ALA A 204 -17.86 -23.13 10.14
CA ALA A 204 -16.43 -22.94 9.94
C ALA A 204 -16.12 -21.72 9.04
N SER A 205 -16.88 -21.50 7.96
CA SER A 205 -16.76 -20.29 7.14
C SER A 205 -17.05 -19.03 7.95
N LYS A 206 -18.14 -19.01 8.73
CA LYS A 206 -18.48 -17.86 9.58
C LYS A 206 -17.41 -17.58 10.62
N ASP A 207 -16.88 -18.62 11.26
CA ASP A 207 -15.81 -18.50 12.27
C ASP A 207 -14.54 -17.89 11.65
N LYS A 208 -14.17 -18.28 10.42
CA LYS A 208 -13.05 -17.68 9.68
C LYS A 208 -13.29 -16.21 9.32
N LEU A 209 -14.51 -15.86 8.90
CA LEU A 209 -14.88 -14.49 8.54
C LEU A 209 -15.00 -13.57 9.76
N ALA A 210 -15.26 -14.13 10.95
CA ALA A 210 -15.57 -13.38 12.16
C ALA A 210 -14.46 -12.42 12.58
N HIS A 211 -13.19 -12.69 12.25
CA HIS A 211 -12.12 -11.75 12.52
C HIS A 211 -12.28 -10.46 11.71
N TRP A 212 -12.57 -10.59 10.41
CA TRP A 212 -12.52 -9.50 9.42
C TRP A 212 -13.85 -8.77 9.21
N TYR A 213 -14.99 -9.41 9.47
CA TYR A 213 -16.30 -8.89 9.11
C TYR A 213 -17.28 -8.87 10.29
N THR A 214 -18.20 -7.90 10.29
CA THR A 214 -19.24 -7.74 11.34
C THR A 214 -20.41 -8.72 11.15
N ASP A 215 -21.06 -8.71 9.98
CA ASP A 215 -22.15 -9.64 9.64
C ASP A 215 -21.64 -10.83 8.82
N THR A 216 -21.11 -11.84 9.51
CA THR A 216 -20.55 -13.03 8.86
C THR A 216 -21.60 -13.86 8.12
N THR A 217 -22.88 -13.73 8.46
CA THR A 217 -23.94 -14.48 7.78
C THR A 217 -24.22 -13.85 6.42
N GLN A 218 -24.48 -12.54 6.40
CA GLN A 218 -24.72 -11.81 5.17
C GLN A 218 -23.48 -11.82 4.25
N VAL A 219 -22.27 -11.73 4.82
CA VAL A 219 -21.02 -11.86 4.04
C VAL A 219 -20.92 -13.23 3.38
N LEU A 220 -21.19 -14.31 4.12
CA LEU A 220 -21.12 -15.67 3.56
C LEU A 220 -22.12 -15.87 2.42
N ASP A 221 -23.35 -15.35 2.58
CA ASP A 221 -24.39 -15.43 1.55
C ASP A 221 -23.98 -14.62 0.30
N ASN A 222 -23.41 -13.43 0.46
CA ASN A 222 -22.89 -12.63 -0.65
C ASN A 222 -21.71 -13.29 -1.38
N ILE A 223 -20.80 -13.96 -0.65
CA ILE A 223 -19.70 -14.73 -1.28
C ILE A 223 -20.30 -15.85 -2.14
N LYS A 224 -21.26 -16.60 -1.59
CA LYS A 224 -21.91 -17.69 -2.29
C LYS A 224 -22.63 -17.20 -3.54
N GLU A 225 -23.44 -16.14 -3.42
CA GLU A 225 -24.16 -15.54 -4.54
C GLU A 225 -23.19 -15.06 -5.62
N PHE A 226 -22.10 -14.39 -5.23
CA PHE A 226 -21.07 -13.93 -6.16
C PHE A 226 -20.42 -15.08 -6.93
N LEU A 227 -20.09 -16.19 -6.26
CA LEU A 227 -19.55 -17.38 -6.91
C LEU A 227 -20.56 -18.03 -7.86
N THR A 228 -21.83 -18.11 -7.48
CA THR A 228 -22.89 -18.67 -8.33
C THR A 228 -23.13 -17.82 -9.57
N LEU A 229 -23.15 -16.48 -9.44
CA LEU A 229 -23.34 -15.56 -10.57
C LEU A 229 -22.16 -15.56 -11.55
N ASN A 230 -20.95 -15.81 -11.06
CA ASN A 230 -19.72 -15.81 -11.86
C ASN A 230 -19.20 -17.23 -12.18
N ALA A 231 -20.01 -18.27 -11.94
CA ALA A 231 -19.67 -19.64 -12.32
C ALA A 231 -19.63 -19.73 -13.85
N SER A 232 -18.45 -20.06 -14.41
CA SER A 232 -18.21 -20.07 -15.84
C SER A 232 -17.08 -21.02 -16.21
N SER A 233 -17.26 -21.75 -17.31
CA SER A 233 -16.23 -22.58 -17.94
C SER A 233 -15.07 -21.77 -18.54
N GLU A 234 -15.21 -20.45 -18.66
CA GLU A 234 -14.20 -19.57 -19.29
C GLU A 234 -13.60 -18.55 -18.30
N LEU A 235 -14.39 -18.09 -17.31
CA LEU A 235 -14.00 -17.02 -16.39
C LEU A 235 -13.77 -17.54 -14.97
N SER A 236 -12.67 -17.09 -14.35
CA SER A 236 -12.29 -17.47 -12.98
C SER A 236 -12.44 -16.30 -12.01
N VAL A 237 -12.79 -16.59 -10.76
CA VAL A 237 -12.91 -15.59 -9.69
C VAL A 237 -11.62 -15.50 -8.89
N THR A 238 -11.18 -14.30 -8.49
CA THR A 238 -10.02 -14.12 -7.59
C THR A 238 -10.45 -13.73 -6.17
N PRO A 239 -9.64 -14.01 -5.14
CA PRO A 239 -9.90 -13.51 -3.78
C PRO A 239 -10.08 -11.99 -3.70
N ARG A 240 -9.35 -11.23 -4.52
CA ARG A 240 -9.48 -9.76 -4.64
C ARG A 240 -10.88 -9.34 -5.10
N MET A 241 -11.44 -10.01 -6.11
CA MET A 241 -12.81 -9.75 -6.58
C MET A 241 -13.83 -9.99 -5.47
N ILE A 242 -13.67 -11.10 -4.73
CA ILE A 242 -14.54 -11.43 -3.60
C ILE A 242 -14.42 -10.35 -2.52
N ALA A 243 -13.20 -9.98 -2.13
CA ALA A 243 -12.94 -8.94 -1.12
C ALA A 243 -13.57 -7.61 -1.52
N HIS A 244 -13.51 -7.24 -2.80
CA HIS A 244 -14.14 -6.04 -3.32
C HIS A 244 -15.68 -6.09 -3.20
N ASN A 245 -16.30 -7.22 -3.55
CA ASN A 245 -17.75 -7.42 -3.48
C ASN A 245 -18.31 -7.23 -2.05
N ILE A 246 -17.56 -7.64 -1.03
CA ILE A 246 -17.99 -7.61 0.38
C ILE A 246 -17.32 -6.49 1.20
N ARG A 247 -16.63 -5.54 0.56
CA ARG A 247 -15.80 -4.50 1.22
C ARG A 247 -16.55 -3.62 2.23
N HIS A 248 -17.86 -3.50 2.09
CA HIS A 248 -18.72 -2.68 2.95
C HIS A 248 -18.98 -3.32 4.32
N PHE A 249 -18.79 -4.63 4.45
CA PHE A 249 -18.93 -5.35 5.72
C PHE A 249 -17.63 -5.41 6.54
N LEU A 250 -16.54 -4.90 5.99
CA LEU A 250 -15.22 -4.96 6.61
C LEU A 250 -15.23 -4.17 7.92
N LYS A 251 -14.70 -4.80 8.97
CA LYS A 251 -14.55 -4.18 10.28
C LYS A 251 -13.61 -2.97 10.24
N PRO A 252 -14.01 -1.80 10.79
CA PRO A 252 -13.15 -0.61 10.95
C PRO A 252 -11.76 -0.88 11.53
N GLN A 253 -11.68 -1.77 12.52
CA GLN A 253 -10.45 -2.11 13.22
C GLN A 253 -9.46 -2.91 12.37
N CYS A 254 -9.94 -3.61 11.34
CA CYS A 254 -9.13 -4.47 10.50
C CYS A 254 -8.34 -3.64 9.49
N ARG A 255 -7.03 -3.85 9.44
CA ARG A 255 -6.13 -3.06 8.61
C ARG A 255 -6.16 -3.55 7.18
N THR A 256 -6.57 -2.69 6.27
CA THR A 256 -6.26 -2.86 4.84
C THR A 256 -4.85 -2.35 4.57
N TRP A 257 -4.12 -2.98 3.65
CA TRP A 257 -2.68 -2.77 3.52
C TRP A 257 -2.22 -2.57 2.08
N ALA A 258 -1.10 -1.87 1.92
CA ALA A 258 -0.31 -1.84 0.68
C ALA A 258 1.14 -2.20 1.00
N ARG A 259 1.75 -3.04 0.16
CA ARG A 259 3.10 -3.56 0.31
C ARG A 259 3.95 -3.25 -0.91
N TYR A 260 5.09 -2.64 -0.67
CA TYR A 260 6.16 -2.41 -1.63
C TYR A 260 7.37 -3.27 -1.23
N GLU A 261 7.64 -4.32 -2.00
CA GLU A 261 8.80 -5.19 -1.79
C GLU A 261 9.84 -4.96 -2.88
N LYS A 262 10.95 -4.34 -2.49
CA LYS A 262 12.14 -4.19 -3.32
C LYS A 262 12.90 -5.51 -3.32
N ARG A 263 13.18 -6.07 -4.49
CA ARG A 263 14.10 -7.22 -4.64
C ARG A 263 15.49 -6.77 -5.07
N ASN A 264 15.56 -5.77 -5.93
CA ASN A 264 16.79 -5.06 -6.30
C ASN A 264 16.43 -3.65 -6.80
N LYS A 265 17.37 -2.92 -7.41
CA LYS A 265 17.15 -1.54 -7.87
C LYS A 265 16.02 -1.41 -8.92
N LEU A 266 15.78 -2.44 -9.72
CA LEU A 266 14.81 -2.42 -10.82
C LEU A 266 13.56 -3.27 -10.54
N ASN A 267 13.71 -4.30 -9.71
CA ASN A 267 12.66 -5.27 -9.45
C ASN A 267 11.91 -4.95 -8.17
N TRP A 268 10.65 -4.59 -8.33
CA TRP A 268 9.71 -4.31 -7.25
C TRP A 268 8.46 -5.15 -7.40
N LEU A 269 7.94 -5.60 -6.26
CA LEU A 269 6.65 -6.27 -6.15
C LEU A 269 5.71 -5.37 -5.36
N ILE A 270 4.53 -5.11 -5.92
CA ILE A 270 3.52 -4.26 -5.30
C ILE A 270 2.23 -5.07 -5.13
N ALA A 271 1.73 -5.12 -3.91
CA ALA A 271 0.56 -5.90 -3.52
C ALA A 271 -0.25 -5.15 -2.47
N GLY A 272 -1.53 -5.49 -2.32
CA GLY A 272 -2.36 -4.87 -1.30
C GLY A 272 -3.84 -5.11 -1.48
N THR A 273 -4.60 -4.46 -0.60
CA THR A 273 -6.06 -4.50 -0.54
C THR A 273 -6.69 -3.11 -0.65
N LEU A 274 -5.92 -2.01 -0.74
CA LEU A 274 -6.48 -0.64 -0.72
C LEU A 274 -7.25 -0.34 -2.01
N SER A 275 -6.76 -0.87 -3.12
CA SER A 275 -7.33 -0.61 -4.45
C SER A 275 -8.60 -1.41 -4.77
N GLY A 276 -8.92 -2.43 -3.97
CA GLY A 276 -10.01 -3.35 -4.28
C GLY A 276 -9.76 -4.08 -5.60
N HIS A 277 -10.78 -4.12 -6.48
CA HIS A 277 -10.69 -4.72 -7.81
C HIS A 277 -10.68 -3.63 -8.90
N SER A 278 -9.59 -2.85 -8.94
CA SER A 278 -9.28 -1.92 -10.03
C SER A 278 -8.52 -2.60 -11.17
N GLU A 279 -8.34 -1.89 -12.29
CA GLU A 279 -7.56 -2.36 -13.45
C GLU A 279 -6.10 -2.68 -13.09
N ASP A 280 -5.51 -1.92 -12.16
CA ASP A 280 -4.15 -2.15 -11.66
C ASP A 280 -4.15 -2.42 -10.15
N ILE A 281 -3.16 -3.19 -9.68
CA ILE A 281 -3.00 -3.53 -8.26
C ILE A 281 -2.30 -2.38 -7.55
N GLU A 282 -2.98 -1.79 -6.56
CA GLU A 282 -2.43 -0.70 -5.74
C GLU A 282 -1.83 0.43 -6.61
N PRO A 283 -2.66 1.10 -7.42
CA PRO A 283 -2.19 2.25 -8.19
C PRO A 283 -1.75 3.36 -7.21
N PRO A 284 -0.66 4.09 -7.52
CA PRO A 284 -0.12 5.14 -6.66
C PRO A 284 -1.14 6.14 -6.12
N SER A 285 -2.10 6.52 -6.96
CA SER A 285 -3.14 7.49 -6.63
C SER A 285 -3.99 7.04 -5.44
N LEU A 286 -4.47 5.80 -5.46
CA LEU A 286 -5.30 5.22 -4.40
C LEU A 286 -4.48 4.92 -3.14
N VAL A 287 -3.22 4.51 -3.29
CA VAL A 287 -2.33 4.29 -2.14
C VAL A 287 -2.14 5.59 -1.35
N VAL A 288 -1.76 6.69 -2.02
CA VAL A 288 -1.58 7.98 -1.35
C VAL A 288 -2.88 8.49 -0.75
N GLU A 289 -4.00 8.37 -1.49
CA GLU A 289 -5.30 8.86 -1.03
C GLU A 289 -5.77 8.17 0.25
N ASN A 290 -5.65 6.84 0.34
CA ASN A 290 -6.03 6.11 1.55
C ASN A 290 -5.09 6.38 2.73
N LEU A 291 -3.78 6.54 2.50
CA LEU A 291 -2.79 6.67 3.58
C LEU A 291 -2.65 8.10 4.12
N TRP A 292 -2.87 9.13 3.31
CA TRP A 292 -2.70 10.54 3.71
C TRP A 292 -4.01 11.27 4.04
N ASN A 293 -5.17 10.75 3.64
CA ASN A 293 -6.45 11.32 4.07
C ASN A 293 -6.85 10.80 5.44
N LYS A 294 -7.43 11.68 6.26
CA LYS A 294 -8.00 11.29 7.54
C LYS A 294 -9.22 10.42 7.27
N SER A 295 -9.11 9.12 7.56
CA SER A 295 -10.26 8.23 7.61
C SER A 295 -10.57 7.96 9.07
N ASN A 296 -11.63 8.59 9.60
CA ASN A 296 -11.95 8.47 11.03
C ASN A 296 -12.36 7.04 11.45
N ASP A 297 -12.72 6.19 10.48
CA ASP A 297 -13.32 4.87 10.75
C ASP A 297 -12.53 3.70 10.14
N ARG A 298 -11.28 3.89 9.67
CA ARG A 298 -10.49 2.78 9.09
C ARG A 298 -9.03 2.87 9.46
N ASN A 299 -8.46 1.70 9.75
CA ASN A 299 -7.03 1.55 9.93
C ASN A 299 -6.37 1.06 8.63
N PHE A 300 -5.18 1.57 8.35
CA PHE A 300 -4.40 1.18 7.18
C PHE A 300 -3.01 0.71 7.58
N GLU A 301 -2.33 0.04 6.66
CA GLU A 301 -0.94 -0.37 6.85
C GLU A 301 -0.12 -0.18 5.57
N LEU A 302 1.03 0.47 5.71
CA LEU A 302 2.05 0.56 4.66
C LEU A 302 3.21 -0.38 5.02
N CYS A 303 3.43 -1.39 4.20
CA CYS A 303 4.54 -2.33 4.33
C CYS A 303 5.62 -2.00 3.31
N VAL A 304 6.84 -1.74 3.76
CA VAL A 304 8.00 -1.55 2.89
C VAL A 304 9.02 -2.63 3.21
N LYS A 305 9.47 -3.37 2.20
CA LYS A 305 10.41 -4.50 2.37
C LYS A 305 11.61 -4.34 1.47
N HIS A 306 12.79 -4.47 2.07
CA HIS A 306 14.08 -4.27 1.42
C HIS A 306 14.96 -5.53 1.50
N PRO A 307 15.83 -5.83 0.53
CA PRO A 307 16.88 -6.85 0.71
C PRO A 307 17.81 -6.47 1.88
N SER A 308 18.43 -7.47 2.50
CA SER A 308 19.30 -7.28 3.67
C SER A 308 20.50 -6.35 3.42
N ASN A 309 20.92 -6.20 2.16
CA ASN A 309 22.02 -5.34 1.75
C ASN A 309 21.49 -4.23 0.83
N ILE A 310 21.19 -3.06 1.40
CA ILE A 310 20.97 -1.84 0.62
C ILE A 310 22.01 -0.81 1.07
N ASP A 311 22.80 -0.32 0.12
CA ASP A 311 23.77 0.74 0.39
C ASP A 311 23.15 2.14 0.30
N THR A 312 22.13 2.35 -0.54
CA THR A 312 21.47 3.66 -0.73
C THR A 312 19.99 3.57 -1.13
N LEU A 313 19.19 4.53 -0.63
CA LEU A 313 17.81 4.76 -1.06
C LEU A 313 17.78 5.31 -2.49
N CYS A 314 16.96 4.71 -3.36
CA CYS A 314 16.65 5.22 -4.69
C CYS A 314 15.44 6.17 -4.67
N SER A 315 15.09 6.74 -5.83
CA SER A 315 14.00 7.73 -5.94
C SER A 315 12.64 7.19 -5.50
N LEU A 316 12.33 5.92 -5.79
CA LEU A 316 11.11 5.28 -5.31
C LEU A 316 11.14 5.06 -3.79
N ASP A 317 12.29 4.66 -3.23
CA ASP A 317 12.44 4.55 -1.77
C ASP A 317 12.17 5.91 -1.10
N LEU A 318 12.71 7.01 -1.63
CA LEU A 318 12.48 8.36 -1.09
C LEU A 318 11.00 8.76 -1.14
N SER A 319 10.28 8.36 -2.19
CA SER A 319 8.83 8.60 -2.28
C SER A 319 8.05 7.79 -1.24
N LEU A 320 8.44 6.54 -0.99
CA LEU A 320 7.85 5.71 0.06
C LEU A 320 8.20 6.22 1.47
N VAL A 321 9.41 6.77 1.65
CA VAL A 321 9.81 7.45 2.88
C VAL A 321 8.93 8.67 3.13
N ARG A 322 8.76 9.54 2.13
CA ARG A 322 7.85 10.70 2.22
C ARG A 322 6.43 10.25 2.56
N LEU A 323 5.93 9.24 1.85
CA LEU A 323 4.60 8.65 2.11
C LEU A 323 4.47 8.22 3.57
N ALA A 324 5.47 7.50 4.10
CA ALA A 324 5.49 7.03 5.49
C ALA A 324 5.54 8.18 6.52
N LEU A 325 6.34 9.21 6.26
CA LEU A 325 6.55 10.35 7.17
C LEU A 325 5.30 11.18 7.42
N HIS A 326 4.39 11.25 6.44
CA HIS A 326 3.18 12.07 6.52
C HIS A 326 1.88 11.25 6.56
N THR A 327 1.97 10.00 7.00
CA THR A 327 0.79 9.16 7.22
C THR A 327 -0.18 9.77 8.24
N SER A 328 -1.48 9.56 8.03
CA SER A 328 -2.51 10.02 8.96
C SER A 328 -2.62 9.12 10.19
N ASN A 329 -3.34 9.58 11.22
CA ASN A 329 -3.66 8.74 12.39
C ASN A 329 -4.41 7.48 11.94
N GLY A 330 -4.07 6.32 12.51
CA GLY A 330 -4.67 5.03 12.14
C GLY A 330 -3.90 4.26 11.06
N VAL A 331 -2.83 4.84 10.51
CA VAL A 331 -1.90 4.15 9.60
C VAL A 331 -0.73 3.55 10.39
N SER A 332 -0.52 2.24 10.23
CA SER A 332 0.66 1.55 10.73
C SER A 332 1.74 1.46 9.64
N ILE A 333 3.00 1.65 10.03
CA ILE A 333 4.13 1.51 9.11
C ILE A 333 4.90 0.26 9.51
N VAL A 334 5.15 -0.62 8.54
CA VAL A 334 5.81 -1.90 8.76
C VAL A 334 7.03 -2.01 7.85
N HIS A 335 8.16 -2.43 8.41
CA HIS A 335 9.40 -2.64 7.67
C HIS A 335 10.12 -3.90 8.15
N ASN A 336 10.83 -4.60 7.27
CA ASN A 336 11.55 -5.84 7.61
C ASN A 336 12.88 -5.62 8.36
N ASN A 337 13.33 -4.38 8.46
CA ASN A 337 14.39 -3.93 9.36
C ASN A 337 14.06 -2.53 9.89
N PRO A 338 13.15 -2.40 10.88
CA PRO A 338 12.64 -1.10 11.32
C PRO A 338 13.74 -0.17 11.81
N SER A 339 14.71 -0.67 12.57
CA SER A 339 15.76 0.14 13.19
C SER A 339 16.69 0.77 12.16
N ALA A 340 17.13 0.01 11.16
CA ALA A 340 17.99 0.55 10.09
C ALA A 340 17.24 1.57 9.25
N TRP A 341 16.02 1.23 8.80
CA TRP A 341 15.23 2.15 7.98
C TRP A 341 14.84 3.41 8.76
N LYS A 342 14.55 3.29 10.06
CA LYS A 342 14.32 4.44 10.94
C LYS A 342 15.56 5.35 10.98
N LYS A 343 16.77 4.80 11.04
CA LYS A 343 18.02 5.57 10.98
C LYS A 343 18.21 6.25 9.61
N ASP A 344 17.93 5.54 8.52
CA ASP A 344 18.08 6.07 7.16
C ASP A 344 17.11 7.22 6.90
N ILE A 345 15.84 7.08 7.30
CA ILE A 345 14.84 8.16 7.23
C ILE A 345 15.30 9.36 8.06
N ALA A 346 15.73 9.13 9.31
CA ALA A 346 16.19 10.19 10.19
C ALA A 346 17.36 10.97 9.57
N HIS A 347 18.29 10.27 8.90
CA HIS A 347 19.37 10.92 8.17
C HIS A 347 18.87 11.71 6.96
N ALA A 348 17.94 11.12 6.19
CA ALA A 348 17.38 11.74 4.97
C ALA A 348 16.65 13.06 5.24
N ILE A 349 15.96 13.20 6.38
CA ILE A 349 15.28 14.47 6.77
C ILE A 349 16.08 15.32 7.77
N ARG A 350 17.30 14.90 8.11
CA ARG A 350 18.13 15.52 9.14
C ARG A 350 17.39 15.65 10.48
N LEU A 351 16.77 14.55 10.91
CA LEU A 351 16.14 14.31 12.22
C LEU A 351 14.81 15.07 12.49
N THR A 352 14.31 15.89 11.58
CA THR A 352 13.05 16.66 11.78
C THR A 352 12.34 16.93 10.45
N LEU A 353 11.00 16.98 10.51
CA LEU A 353 10.18 17.44 9.39
C LEU A 353 10.12 18.97 9.31
N GLY A 354 10.51 19.65 10.38
CA GLY A 354 10.52 21.09 10.50
C GLY A 354 9.48 21.64 11.48
N THR A 355 8.66 20.78 12.08
CA THR A 355 7.51 21.19 12.91
C THR A 355 7.83 21.19 14.39
N THR A 356 8.47 20.13 14.88
CA THR A 356 8.80 19.94 16.30
C THR A 356 10.15 19.22 16.43
N PRO A 357 10.81 19.26 17.59
CA PRO A 357 12.06 18.53 17.77
C PRO A 357 11.86 17.01 17.86
N THR A 358 10.61 16.55 17.96
CA THR A 358 10.22 15.14 18.16
C THR A 358 9.40 14.58 17.00
N ASP A 359 9.38 15.24 15.83
CA ASP A 359 8.58 14.83 14.65
C ASP A 359 8.74 13.34 14.33
N PHE A 360 9.95 12.83 14.50
CA PHE A 360 10.31 11.46 14.17
C PHE A 360 10.24 10.49 15.36
N SER A 361 10.13 11.02 16.59
CA SER A 361 10.04 10.22 17.81
C SER A 361 8.74 9.43 17.86
N ASN A 362 7.65 10.01 17.36
CA ASN A 362 6.30 9.45 17.40
C ASN A 362 6.01 8.47 16.25
N THR A 363 6.80 8.48 15.18
CA THR A 363 6.66 7.52 14.07
C THR A 363 7.03 6.11 14.55
N THR A 364 6.02 5.27 14.72
CA THR A 364 6.19 3.86 15.11
C THR A 364 6.30 3.00 13.86
N ILE A 365 7.50 2.46 13.63
CA ILE A 365 7.79 1.52 12.56
C ILE A 365 7.90 0.14 13.19
N VAL A 366 7.00 -0.76 12.81
CA VAL A 366 6.89 -2.11 13.38
C VAL A 366 7.64 -3.11 12.51
N ASN A 367 8.14 -4.18 13.13
CA ASN A 367 8.82 -5.25 12.41
C ASN A 367 7.85 -6.04 11.54
N ASP A 368 8.24 -6.27 10.28
CA ASP A 368 7.57 -7.24 9.43
C ASP A 368 7.96 -8.66 9.85
N TYR A 369 7.01 -9.42 10.39
CA TYR A 369 7.21 -10.82 10.72
C TYR A 369 6.84 -11.75 9.54
N GLU A 370 6.38 -11.20 8.42
CA GLU A 370 5.96 -11.99 7.27
C GLU A 370 7.09 -12.21 6.27
N GLU A 371 7.54 -13.45 6.21
CA GLU A 371 8.60 -13.83 5.27
C GLU A 371 8.10 -13.95 3.83
N GLN A 372 6.83 -14.31 3.64
CA GLN A 372 6.29 -14.72 2.34
C GLN A 372 5.91 -13.51 1.47
N SER A 373 6.12 -13.64 0.15
CA SER A 373 5.62 -12.66 -0.82
C SER A 373 4.14 -12.95 -1.13
N PRO A 374 3.28 -11.92 -1.19
CA PRO A 374 1.88 -12.09 -1.59
C PRO A 374 1.77 -12.71 -2.99
N ILE A 375 0.78 -13.58 -3.20
CA ILE A 375 0.58 -14.25 -4.50
C ILE A 375 -0.04 -13.29 -5.52
N ASP A 376 -0.96 -12.43 -5.08
CA ASP A 376 -1.61 -11.41 -5.90
C ASP A 376 -0.85 -10.09 -5.84
N HIS A 377 -0.10 -9.79 -6.90
CA HIS A 377 0.77 -8.62 -7.00
C HIS A 377 1.04 -8.23 -8.45
N ARG A 378 1.47 -6.98 -8.65
CA ARG A 378 2.10 -6.53 -9.90
C ARG A 378 3.61 -6.42 -9.72
N TYR A 379 4.33 -6.56 -10.83
CA TYR A 379 5.78 -6.40 -10.88
C TYR A 379 6.17 -5.14 -11.64
N LEU A 380 7.12 -4.40 -11.08
CA LEU A 380 7.95 -3.47 -11.85
C LEU A 380 9.27 -4.17 -12.13
N SER A 381 9.64 -4.21 -13.41
CA SER A 381 10.85 -4.89 -13.91
C SER A 381 11.78 -3.97 -14.69
N LYS A 382 11.30 -2.77 -15.05
CA LYS A 382 12.05 -1.79 -15.85
C LYS A 382 12.25 -0.49 -15.07
N SER A 383 13.38 0.17 -15.33
CA SER A 383 13.68 1.50 -14.76
C SER A 383 12.60 2.54 -15.09
N SER A 384 12.02 2.48 -16.30
CA SER A 384 10.91 3.34 -16.70
C SER A 384 9.64 3.13 -15.87
N GLU A 385 9.35 1.89 -15.48
CA GLU A 385 8.20 1.54 -14.64
C GLU A 385 8.41 2.04 -13.21
N VAL A 386 9.61 1.81 -12.63
CA VAL A 386 9.99 2.34 -11.31
C VAL A 386 9.93 3.88 -11.28
N LYS A 387 10.40 4.54 -12.34
CA LYS A 387 10.30 6.00 -12.47
C LYS A 387 8.86 6.47 -12.62
N SER A 388 8.03 5.77 -13.40
CA SER A 388 6.61 6.10 -13.55
C SER A 388 5.87 5.99 -12.21
N GLU A 389 6.10 4.90 -11.47
CA GLU A 389 5.56 4.69 -10.13
C GLU A 389 5.94 5.84 -9.18
N GLN A 390 7.23 6.19 -9.17
CA GLN A 390 7.76 7.28 -8.36
C GLN A 390 7.12 8.64 -8.71
N ILE A 391 7.02 8.97 -10.01
CA ILE A 391 6.40 10.22 -10.48
C ILE A 391 4.93 10.27 -10.07
N GLN A 392 4.19 9.17 -10.21
CA GLN A 392 2.76 9.14 -9.88
C GLN A 392 2.51 9.26 -8.37
N LEU A 393 3.30 8.57 -7.54
CA LEU A 393 3.26 8.73 -6.07
C LEU A 393 3.54 10.19 -5.70
N THR A 394 4.64 10.74 -6.22
CA THR A 394 5.07 12.12 -5.95
C THR A 394 4.00 13.12 -6.35
N LYS A 395 3.47 13.02 -7.57
CA LYS A 395 2.43 13.92 -8.08
C LYS A 395 1.18 13.89 -7.19
N LYS A 396 0.69 12.71 -6.80
CA LYS A 396 -0.50 12.62 -5.94
C LYS A 396 -0.22 13.17 -4.53
N MET A 397 0.98 12.96 -3.99
CA MET A 397 1.40 13.54 -2.71
C MET A 397 1.48 15.08 -2.79
N ASP A 398 2.06 15.63 -3.85
CA ASP A 398 2.13 17.08 -4.07
C ASP A 398 0.73 17.68 -4.18
N ASN A 399 -0.15 17.05 -4.96
CA ASN A 399 -1.56 17.45 -5.12
C ASN A 399 -2.28 17.51 -3.77
N LEU A 400 -2.19 16.44 -2.98
CA LEU A 400 -2.90 16.41 -1.70
C LEU A 400 -2.33 17.42 -0.68
N THR A 401 -1.02 17.62 -0.69
CA THR A 401 -0.39 18.63 0.17
C THR A 401 -0.87 20.02 -0.21
N TRP A 402 -0.90 20.32 -1.51
CA TRP A 402 -1.34 21.61 -2.02
C TRP A 402 -2.81 21.88 -1.74
N GLU A 403 -3.72 20.94 -2.00
CA GLU A 403 -5.14 21.11 -1.68
C GLU A 403 -5.33 21.48 -0.20
N LYS A 404 -4.69 20.74 0.71
CA LYS A 404 -4.78 21.03 2.15
C LYS A 404 -4.16 22.38 2.53
N THR A 405 -3.07 22.78 1.89
CA THR A 405 -2.47 24.11 2.08
C THR A 405 -3.43 25.19 1.60
N LYS A 406 -4.09 24.99 0.46
CA LYS A 406 -5.07 25.94 -0.06
C LYS A 406 -6.23 26.12 0.89
N ASP A 407 -6.84 25.02 1.32
CA ASP A 407 -7.95 25.04 2.26
C ASP A 407 -7.56 25.82 3.55
N GLN A 408 -6.37 25.55 4.09
CA GLN A 408 -5.92 26.22 5.32
C GLN A 408 -5.57 27.71 5.12
N VAL A 409 -5.12 28.12 3.93
CA VAL A 409 -4.91 29.55 3.62
C VAL A 409 -6.25 30.25 3.37
N ASP A 410 -7.20 29.59 2.71
CA ASP A 410 -8.56 30.08 2.52
C ASP A 410 -9.23 30.32 3.90
N ASP A 411 -9.15 29.33 4.80
CA ASP A 411 -9.62 29.45 6.19
C ASP A 411 -8.95 30.63 6.92
N TYR A 412 -7.63 30.77 6.79
CA TYR A 412 -6.88 31.87 7.40
C TYR A 412 -7.34 33.25 6.91
N ILE A 413 -7.60 33.41 5.62
CA ILE A 413 -8.09 34.67 5.05
C ILE A 413 -9.50 34.97 5.53
N ILE A 414 -10.38 33.97 5.62
CA ILE A 414 -11.75 34.12 6.14
C ILE A 414 -11.75 34.58 7.60
N GLU A 415 -10.80 34.10 8.40
CA GLU A 415 -10.65 34.47 9.82
C GLU A 415 -10.10 35.90 10.04
N LEU A 416 -9.55 36.57 9.01
CA LEU A 416 -9.12 37.96 9.11
C LEU A 416 -10.29 38.92 9.39
N GLU A 417 -10.00 40.02 10.07
CA GLU A 417 -11.01 41.07 10.29
C GLU A 417 -11.48 41.65 8.95
N SER A 418 -12.80 41.72 8.76
CA SER A 418 -13.39 42.21 7.53
C SER A 418 -12.96 43.64 7.22
N GLY A 419 -12.32 43.83 6.07
CA GLY A 419 -11.74 45.11 5.70
C GLY A 419 -10.94 45.08 4.40
N GLU A 420 -10.19 46.16 4.17
CA GLU A 420 -9.39 46.34 2.96
C GLU A 420 -8.23 45.33 2.86
N VAL A 421 -7.61 45.00 4.00
CA VAL A 421 -6.51 44.04 4.07
C VAL A 421 -7.00 42.65 3.70
N GLN A 422 -8.13 42.19 4.25
CA GLN A 422 -8.74 40.90 3.91
C GLN A 422 -9.05 40.81 2.41
N ASN A 423 -9.76 41.79 1.85
CA ASN A 423 -10.15 41.80 0.43
C ASN A 423 -8.93 41.77 -0.50
N THR A 424 -7.86 42.48 -0.12
CA THR A 424 -6.64 42.54 -0.91
C THR A 424 -5.84 41.25 -0.81
N ALA A 425 -5.73 40.67 0.39
CA ALA A 425 -5.11 39.37 0.60
C ALA A 425 -5.84 38.27 -0.19
N GLU A 426 -7.18 38.28 -0.19
CA GLU A 426 -8.02 37.36 -0.96
C GLU A 426 -7.79 37.50 -2.47
N ALA A 427 -7.69 38.72 -2.99
CA ALA A 427 -7.44 38.97 -4.40
C ALA A 427 -6.05 38.46 -4.84
N ILE A 428 -5.01 38.73 -4.05
CA ILE A 428 -3.65 38.22 -4.29
C ILE A 428 -3.65 36.69 -4.24
N TRP A 429 -4.24 36.12 -3.19
CA TRP A 429 -4.27 34.68 -2.99
C TRP A 429 -5.00 33.96 -4.12
N THR A 430 -6.16 34.47 -4.54
CA THR A 430 -6.92 33.92 -5.68
C THR A 430 -6.06 33.88 -6.95
N LYS A 431 -5.28 34.95 -7.20
CA LYS A 431 -4.37 34.99 -8.35
C LYS A 431 -3.25 33.96 -8.22
N TRP A 432 -2.56 33.91 -7.08
CA TRP A 432 -1.47 32.96 -6.84
C TRP A 432 -1.94 31.51 -6.88
N LYS A 433 -3.11 31.23 -6.30
CA LYS A 433 -3.79 29.93 -6.35
C LYS A 433 -4.00 29.48 -7.79
N ASN A 434 -4.55 30.34 -8.65
CA ASN A 434 -4.73 30.05 -10.07
C ASN A 434 -3.40 29.81 -10.81
N ASP A 435 -2.37 30.63 -10.55
CA ASP A 435 -1.05 30.47 -11.17
C ASP A 435 -0.40 29.14 -10.81
N ILE A 436 -0.51 28.72 -9.54
CA ILE A 436 0.07 27.48 -9.02
C ILE A 436 -0.75 26.27 -9.46
N ASP A 437 -2.08 26.34 -9.44
CA ASP A 437 -2.98 25.28 -9.92
C ASP A 437 -2.76 24.96 -11.41
N ALA A 438 -2.36 25.95 -12.21
CA ALA A 438 -2.09 25.78 -13.64
C ALA A 438 -0.80 24.99 -13.93
N ASP A 439 0.14 24.86 -12.98
CA ASP A 439 1.43 24.22 -13.19
C ASP A 439 1.83 23.27 -12.04
N PRO A 440 1.68 21.94 -12.21
CA PRO A 440 2.06 20.95 -11.20
C PRO A 440 3.53 21.01 -10.78
N SER A 441 4.43 21.46 -11.67
CA SER A 441 5.84 21.62 -11.32
C SER A 441 6.07 22.81 -10.39
N LEU A 442 5.33 23.90 -10.60
CA LEU A 442 5.34 25.07 -9.74
C LEU A 442 4.76 24.74 -8.36
N GLN A 443 3.71 23.94 -8.33
CA GLN A 443 3.12 23.45 -7.10
C GLN A 443 4.13 22.66 -6.27
N ALA A 444 4.80 21.68 -6.88
CA ALA A 444 5.82 20.88 -6.19
C ALA A 444 6.97 21.76 -5.68
N SER A 445 7.52 22.64 -6.54
CA SER A 445 8.67 23.49 -6.16
C SER A 445 8.30 24.51 -5.08
N SER A 446 7.12 25.14 -5.17
CA SER A 446 6.71 26.16 -4.19
C SER A 446 6.59 25.58 -2.78
N LEU A 447 6.14 24.32 -2.65
CA LEU A 447 6.06 23.64 -1.37
C LEU A 447 7.43 23.11 -0.91
N SER A 448 8.19 22.45 -1.79
CA SER A 448 9.48 21.86 -1.40
C SER A 448 10.52 22.92 -1.06
N ASP A 449 10.55 24.03 -1.80
CA ASP A 449 11.54 25.09 -1.60
C ASP A 449 11.33 25.78 -0.25
N MET A 450 10.07 25.96 0.19
CA MET A 450 9.76 26.51 1.52
C MET A 450 10.26 25.62 2.67
N MET A 451 10.36 24.30 2.45
CA MET A 451 10.72 23.31 3.48
C MET A 451 12.21 22.98 3.53
N TYR A 452 13.04 23.79 2.89
CA TYR A 452 14.48 23.56 2.74
C TYR A 452 15.27 24.84 3.04
N ALA A 453 16.46 24.71 3.63
CA ALA A 453 17.45 25.79 3.69
C ALA A 453 18.69 25.39 2.88
N ILE A 454 19.25 26.31 2.08
CA ILE A 454 20.35 26.04 1.14
C ILE A 454 21.58 25.45 1.85
N VAL A 455 21.84 25.87 3.09
CA VAL A 455 22.96 25.40 3.91
C VAL A 455 22.85 23.91 4.31
N GLU A 456 21.67 23.30 4.17
CA GLU A 456 21.48 21.85 4.36
C GLU A 456 22.07 21.01 3.21
N GLY A 457 22.36 21.62 2.06
CA GLY A 457 23.15 21.03 0.97
C GLY A 457 22.41 20.03 0.08
N ASN A 458 21.26 19.52 0.49
CA ASN A 458 20.43 18.61 -0.31
C ASN A 458 18.99 19.10 -0.44
N LYS A 459 18.62 19.57 -1.63
CA LYS A 459 17.28 20.08 -1.93
C LYS A 459 16.16 19.03 -1.78
N ASP A 460 16.46 17.74 -1.94
CA ASP A 460 15.47 16.67 -1.88
C ASP A 460 14.84 16.55 -0.48
N ILE A 461 15.53 17.08 0.55
CA ILE A 461 15.01 17.20 1.92
C ILE A 461 13.69 18.00 1.94
N GLY A 462 13.61 19.09 1.16
CA GLY A 462 12.40 19.91 1.09
C GLY A 462 11.19 19.12 0.61
N GLN A 463 11.40 18.25 -0.39
CA GLN A 463 10.35 17.37 -0.89
C GLN A 463 9.94 16.30 0.15
N LEU A 464 10.91 15.71 0.86
CA LEU A 464 10.62 14.73 1.92
C LEU A 464 9.84 15.33 3.10
N ARG A 465 10.04 16.63 3.37
CA ARG A 465 9.36 17.35 4.45
C ARG A 465 8.00 17.92 4.03
N ALA A 466 7.72 18.07 2.74
CA ALA A 466 6.45 18.61 2.26
C ALA A 466 5.36 17.53 2.29
N GLY A 467 4.35 17.69 3.15
CA GLY A 467 3.23 16.75 3.26
C GLY A 467 2.20 17.15 4.30
N PRO A 468 1.15 16.34 4.53
CA PRO A 468 0.07 16.61 5.48
C PRO A 468 0.50 17.10 6.88
N MET A 469 1.62 16.62 7.42
CA MET A 469 2.10 17.03 8.75
C MET A 469 2.68 18.45 8.79
N THR A 470 3.08 19.01 7.64
CA THR A 470 3.75 20.31 7.52
C THR A 470 2.88 21.37 6.83
N VAL A 471 1.62 21.03 6.50
CA VAL A 471 0.66 21.95 5.86
C VAL A 471 0.52 23.25 6.64
N HIS A 472 0.44 23.20 7.97
CA HIS A 472 0.33 24.41 8.80
C HIS A 472 1.53 25.37 8.65
N LEU A 473 2.75 24.84 8.49
CA LEU A 473 3.93 25.68 8.25
C LEU A 473 3.86 26.36 6.89
N LEU A 474 3.40 25.61 5.88
CA LEU A 474 3.24 26.08 4.51
C LEU A 474 2.13 27.15 4.42
N SER A 475 0.98 26.93 5.07
CA SER A 475 -0.12 27.89 5.07
C SER A 475 0.25 29.19 5.78
N GLU A 476 0.92 29.12 6.94
CA GLU A 476 1.43 30.32 7.62
C GLU A 476 2.48 31.06 6.78
N ALA A 477 3.31 30.33 6.03
CA ALA A 477 4.26 30.92 5.10
C ALA A 477 3.58 31.69 3.98
N PHE A 478 2.55 31.11 3.36
CA PHE A 478 1.73 31.82 2.37
C PHE A 478 1.03 33.03 3.00
N GLY A 479 0.44 32.90 4.19
CA GLY A 479 -0.18 34.02 4.90
C GLY A 479 0.77 35.21 5.07
N LEU A 480 1.99 34.98 5.55
CA LEU A 480 2.99 36.04 5.71
C LEU A 480 3.41 36.66 4.36
N LEU A 481 3.47 35.85 3.30
CA LEU A 481 3.78 36.32 1.95
C LEU A 481 2.69 37.19 1.35
N LEU A 482 1.40 36.96 1.69
CA LEU A 482 0.30 37.83 1.26
C LEU A 482 0.49 39.24 1.82
N PHE A 483 0.79 39.39 3.10
CA PHE A 483 1.06 40.71 3.70
C PHE A 483 2.33 41.35 3.14
N LEU A 484 3.37 40.56 2.85
CA LEU A 484 4.55 41.06 2.17
C LEU A 484 4.22 41.61 0.77
N ALA A 485 3.36 40.93 0.01
CA ALA A 485 2.93 41.39 -1.30
C ALA A 485 2.10 42.67 -1.23
N ILE A 486 1.22 42.81 -0.24
CA ILE A 486 0.51 44.07 0.05
C ILE A 486 1.52 45.19 0.34
N GLY A 487 2.50 44.93 1.21
CA GLY A 487 3.48 45.93 1.60
C GLY A 487 4.45 46.38 0.49
N LEU A 488 4.60 45.57 -0.57
CA LEU A 488 5.46 45.84 -1.72
C LEU A 488 4.71 46.39 -2.95
N ASP A 489 3.42 46.73 -2.81
CA ASP A 489 2.55 47.16 -3.91
C ASP A 489 2.52 46.14 -5.06
N ALA A 490 2.52 44.85 -4.71
CA ALA A 490 2.61 43.73 -5.64
C ALA A 490 1.25 43.05 -5.91
N GLU A 491 0.13 43.72 -5.64
CA GLU A 491 -1.21 43.11 -5.63
C GLU A 491 -1.61 42.56 -7.00
N LYS A 492 -1.08 43.16 -8.07
CA LYS A 492 -1.33 42.77 -9.46
C LYS A 492 -0.39 41.69 -9.98
N LYS A 493 0.58 41.21 -9.19
CA LYS A 493 1.62 40.30 -9.69
C LYS A 493 1.27 38.84 -9.48
N GLY A 494 1.60 38.01 -10.46
CA GLY A 494 1.49 36.56 -10.31
C GLY A 494 2.55 36.01 -9.35
N TRP A 495 2.41 34.75 -8.90
CA TRP A 495 3.33 34.14 -7.93
C TRP A 495 4.80 34.19 -8.39
N ARG A 496 5.05 33.76 -9.63
CA ARG A 496 6.41 33.76 -10.21
C ARG A 496 6.99 35.16 -10.36
N GLU A 497 6.17 36.10 -10.81
CA GLU A 497 6.56 37.49 -11.00
C GLU A 497 6.96 38.11 -9.66
N PHE A 498 6.11 37.94 -8.63
CA PHE A 498 6.40 38.37 -7.27
C PHE A 498 7.72 37.78 -6.73
N CYS A 499 7.89 36.46 -6.77
CA CYS A 499 9.11 35.84 -6.25
C CYS A 499 10.38 36.28 -7.00
N SER A 500 10.30 36.44 -8.33
CA SER A 500 11.46 36.76 -9.16
C SER A 500 11.86 38.23 -9.09
N GLU A 501 10.92 39.17 -9.17
CA GLU A 501 11.20 40.60 -9.19
C GLU A 501 11.75 41.09 -7.87
N TYR A 502 11.14 40.67 -6.77
CA TYR A 502 11.58 41.04 -5.43
C TYR A 502 12.67 40.10 -4.88
N SER A 503 13.02 39.03 -5.61
CA SER A 503 13.97 37.99 -5.17
C SER A 503 13.63 37.52 -3.74
N VAL A 504 12.43 36.96 -3.59
CA VAL A 504 11.89 36.49 -2.30
C VAL A 504 12.27 35.03 -2.08
N ARG A 505 12.78 34.74 -0.88
CA ARG A 505 13.05 33.38 -0.41
C ARG A 505 12.33 33.17 0.91
N THR A 506 11.60 32.07 1.01
CA THR A 506 10.87 31.73 2.24
C THR A 506 11.37 30.43 2.83
N ILE A 507 11.67 30.40 4.13
CA ILE A 507 11.99 29.18 4.86
C ILE A 507 10.93 28.99 5.94
N ALA A 508 10.02 28.03 5.73
CA ALA A 508 8.88 27.77 6.59
C ALA A 508 9.19 26.87 7.80
N LEU A 509 10.45 26.48 7.99
CA LEU A 509 10.86 25.57 9.06
C LEU A 509 10.75 26.25 10.43
N ALA A 510 10.04 25.61 11.37
CA ALA A 510 10.07 26.00 12.78
C ALA A 510 11.24 25.32 13.53
N TYR A 511 11.66 24.14 13.09
CA TYR A 511 12.79 23.39 13.63
C TYR A 511 13.72 22.89 12.53
N TRP A 512 15.01 22.73 12.85
CA TRP A 512 15.99 22.15 11.93
C TRP A 512 17.23 21.62 12.68
N SER A 513 18.17 21.04 11.92
CA SER A 513 19.41 20.48 12.45
C SER A 513 20.67 21.14 11.87
N GLY A 514 20.60 22.39 11.39
CA GLY A 514 21.78 23.17 10.97
C GLY A 514 22.36 22.81 9.60
N SER A 515 23.67 22.97 9.38
CA SER A 515 24.33 22.66 8.09
C SER A 515 24.73 21.19 7.96
N GLN A 516 24.96 20.70 6.74
CA GLN A 516 25.38 19.31 6.51
C GLN A 516 26.68 18.94 7.26
N VAL A 517 27.56 19.93 7.47
CA VAL A 517 28.88 19.76 8.09
C VAL A 517 28.78 19.53 9.60
N THR A 518 27.71 20.01 10.24
CA THR A 518 27.52 19.92 11.70
C THR A 518 26.32 19.02 12.04
N PRO A 519 26.53 17.73 12.35
CA PRO A 519 25.45 16.89 12.85
C PRO A 519 25.03 17.42 14.22
N SER A 520 23.80 17.95 14.28
CA SER A 520 23.24 18.54 15.49
C SER A 520 21.83 18.02 15.72
N LYS A 521 21.36 18.17 16.96
CA LYS A 521 20.00 17.79 17.32
C LYS A 521 19.00 18.80 16.73
N PRO A 522 17.76 18.38 16.45
CA PRO A 522 16.68 19.30 16.11
C PRO A 522 16.56 20.43 17.13
N ARG A 523 16.48 21.67 16.65
CA ARG A 523 16.36 22.88 17.47
C ARG A 523 15.51 23.91 16.74
N LYS A 524 14.98 24.87 17.49
CA LYS A 524 14.14 25.92 16.92
C LYS A 524 14.93 26.71 15.88
N PHE A 525 14.41 26.77 14.67
CA PHE A 525 15.04 27.39 13.52
C PHE A 525 15.36 28.85 13.85
N PHE A 526 16.59 29.25 13.55
CA PHE A 526 17.11 30.59 13.78
C PHE A 526 17.33 30.97 15.27
N GLU A 527 16.33 30.79 16.12
CA GLU A 527 16.34 31.26 17.52
C GLU A 527 17.35 30.52 18.41
N ALA A 528 17.52 29.21 18.20
CA ALA A 528 18.45 28.40 18.97
C ALA A 528 19.84 28.26 18.31
N ASP A 529 20.04 28.87 17.14
CA ASP A 529 21.31 28.80 16.41
C ASP A 529 22.40 29.65 17.05
N LYS A 530 23.64 29.15 16.99
CA LYS A 530 24.82 29.94 17.37
C LYS A 530 25.08 31.05 16.34
N ARG A 531 25.75 32.13 16.76
CA ARG A 531 26.08 33.27 15.86
C ARG A 531 26.78 32.82 14.57
N ALA A 532 27.73 31.89 14.65
CA ALA A 532 28.43 31.37 13.47
C ALA A 532 27.51 30.59 12.51
N GLU A 533 26.58 29.80 13.05
CA GLU A 533 25.60 29.02 12.27
C GLU A 533 24.59 29.95 11.58
N ARG A 534 24.14 31.01 12.27
CA ARG A 534 23.29 32.06 11.68
C ARG A 534 24.01 32.78 10.54
N ALA A 535 25.28 33.15 10.74
CA ALA A 535 26.09 33.78 9.71
C ALA A 535 26.29 32.87 8.49
N GLU A 536 26.48 31.56 8.71
CA GLU A 536 26.57 30.57 7.62
C GLU A 536 25.26 30.48 6.83
N LEU A 537 24.12 30.38 7.52
CA LEU A 537 22.79 30.35 6.91
C LEU A 537 22.55 31.60 6.05
N LEU A 538 22.67 32.79 6.65
CA LEU A 538 22.47 34.07 5.95
C LEU A 538 23.49 34.25 4.82
N GLY A 539 24.72 33.74 4.98
CA GLY A 539 25.76 33.75 3.95
C GLY A 539 25.41 32.95 2.68
N LYS A 540 24.50 31.97 2.80
CA LYS A 540 24.06 31.12 1.69
C LYS A 540 22.72 31.55 1.10
N GLU A 541 21.82 32.06 1.92
CA GLU A 541 20.53 32.59 1.49
C GLU A 541 20.70 34.02 0.94
N THR A 542 21.09 34.13 -0.33
CA THR A 542 21.49 35.43 -0.95
C THR A 542 20.36 36.20 -1.64
N SER A 543 19.10 35.81 -1.39
CA SER A 543 17.90 36.50 -1.85
C SER A 543 17.80 37.92 -1.30
N ASN A 544 17.16 38.84 -2.02
CA ASN A 544 16.98 40.20 -1.51
C ASN A 544 16.13 40.21 -0.23
N ILE A 545 15.03 39.45 -0.23
CA ILE A 545 14.12 39.35 0.92
C ILE A 545 14.09 37.90 1.39
N LEU A 546 14.49 37.68 2.64
CA LEU A 546 14.35 36.39 3.32
C LEU A 546 13.13 36.43 4.26
N VAL A 547 12.21 35.50 4.10
CA VAL A 547 10.98 35.40 4.89
C VAL A 547 11.08 34.18 5.81
N LEU A 548 10.93 34.40 7.12
CA LEU A 548 11.02 33.39 8.17
C LEU A 548 9.71 33.36 8.99
N PRO A 549 8.66 32.69 8.51
CA PRO A 549 7.32 32.75 9.10
C PRO A 549 7.22 32.18 10.52
N GLN A 550 8.16 31.31 10.89
CA GLN A 550 8.16 30.61 12.18
C GLN A 550 9.09 31.25 13.22
N THR A 551 9.75 32.35 12.87
CA THR A 551 10.68 33.07 13.73
C THR A 551 9.98 34.29 14.32
N THR A 552 10.00 34.44 15.64
CA THR A 552 9.42 35.61 16.33
C THR A 552 10.47 36.69 16.63
N ALA A 553 11.75 36.41 16.38
CA ALA A 553 12.82 37.39 16.53
C ALA A 553 12.67 38.53 15.52
N SER A 554 13.00 39.75 15.94
CA SER A 554 13.02 40.93 15.07
C SER A 554 14.07 40.81 13.96
N SER A 555 13.87 41.51 12.85
CA SER A 555 14.80 41.54 11.71
C SER A 555 16.23 41.93 12.11
N SER A 556 16.37 42.87 13.04
CA SER A 556 17.67 43.30 13.58
C SER A 556 18.38 42.18 14.35
N THR A 557 17.64 41.44 15.17
CA THR A 557 18.15 40.27 15.90
C THR A 557 18.60 39.18 14.94
N VAL A 558 17.85 38.98 13.84
CA VAL A 558 18.19 38.00 12.82
C VAL A 558 19.50 38.38 12.11
N LEU A 559 19.61 39.63 11.66
CA LEU A 559 20.83 40.10 11.02
C LEU A 559 22.02 40.23 11.98
N GLY A 560 21.82 40.05 13.28
CA GLY A 560 22.87 40.09 14.30
C GLY A 560 23.33 41.51 14.63
N HIS A 561 22.48 42.51 14.37
CA HIS A 561 22.73 43.89 14.77
C HIS A 561 22.65 44.00 16.29
N THR A 562 23.66 44.60 16.89
CA THR A 562 23.74 44.91 18.31
C THR A 562 23.61 46.41 18.52
N LEU A 563 23.44 46.86 19.76
CA LEU A 563 23.48 48.30 20.09
C LEU A 563 24.82 48.97 19.70
N ALA A 564 25.88 48.19 19.55
CA ALA A 564 27.19 48.66 19.10
C ALA A 564 27.38 48.55 17.57
N SER A 565 26.40 47.99 16.85
CA SER A 565 26.48 47.87 15.40
C SER A 565 26.28 49.22 14.76
N SER A 566 27.17 49.56 13.84
CA SER A 566 27.04 50.77 13.04
C SER A 566 25.95 50.56 11.98
N GLU A 567 25.33 51.66 11.52
CA GLU A 567 24.35 51.63 10.43
C GLU A 567 24.94 51.11 9.10
N SER A 568 26.27 50.95 9.02
CA SER A 568 27.01 50.42 7.87
C SER A 568 27.46 48.96 8.00
N ASP A 569 27.15 48.28 9.11
CA ASP A 569 27.55 46.89 9.34
C ASP A 569 26.78 45.95 8.38
N GLY A 570 27.50 45.19 7.55
CA GLY A 570 26.92 44.25 6.58
C GLY A 570 26.88 44.74 5.13
N ASP A 571 27.39 45.95 4.83
CA ASP A 571 27.49 46.54 3.49
C ASP A 571 28.95 46.82 3.04
N ARG A 572 29.95 46.41 3.83
CA ARG A 572 31.36 46.53 3.43
C ARG A 572 31.72 45.44 2.42
N ILE A 573 32.68 45.72 1.54
CA ILE A 573 33.21 44.74 0.56
C ILE A 573 33.75 43.47 1.26
N ALA A 574 34.20 43.59 2.51
CA ALA A 574 34.71 42.49 3.32
C ALA A 574 33.61 41.68 4.04
N ASP A 575 32.35 42.15 4.05
CA ASP A 575 31.26 41.48 4.76
C ASP A 575 30.70 40.32 3.91
N THR A 576 30.31 39.24 4.59
CA THR A 576 29.68 38.08 3.94
C THR A 576 28.33 38.48 3.34
N ARG A 577 28.12 38.13 2.06
CA ARG A 577 26.88 38.38 1.33
C ARG A 577 25.69 37.80 2.11
N SER A 578 24.73 38.65 2.49
CA SER A 578 23.55 38.31 3.29
C SER A 578 22.29 38.87 2.62
N PRO A 579 21.08 38.42 3.02
CA PRO A 579 19.85 39.05 2.57
C PRO A 579 19.87 40.55 2.79
N LYS A 580 19.23 41.32 1.90
CA LYS A 580 19.08 42.76 2.11
C LYS A 580 18.10 43.04 3.25
N SER A 581 17.04 42.25 3.32
CA SER A 581 15.99 42.40 4.30
C SER A 581 15.50 41.04 4.78
N VAL A 582 15.06 41.01 6.03
CA VAL A 582 14.47 39.83 6.65
C VAL A 582 13.10 40.19 7.20
N ILE A 583 12.10 39.41 6.82
CA ILE A 583 10.72 39.53 7.31
C ILE A 583 10.44 38.31 8.18
N THR A 584 9.99 38.55 9.41
CA THR A 584 9.70 37.52 10.41
C THR A 584 8.32 37.74 11.00
N LYS A 585 7.79 36.76 11.73
CA LYS A 585 6.53 36.88 12.50
C LYS A 585 6.81 37.56 13.85
N SER A 586 7.51 38.68 13.80
CA SER A 586 7.82 39.53 14.96
C SER A 586 6.56 40.19 15.51
N PHE A 587 6.55 40.53 16.80
CA PHE A 587 5.43 41.22 17.44
C PHE A 587 5.08 42.52 16.70
N GLU A 588 6.08 43.27 16.27
CA GLU A 588 5.88 44.52 15.54
C GLU A 588 5.13 44.32 14.23
N PHE A 589 5.37 43.20 13.52
CA PHE A 589 4.66 42.93 12.28
C PHE A 589 3.24 42.41 12.54
N ILE A 590 3.05 41.61 13.59
CA ILE A 590 1.71 41.16 14.00
C ILE A 590 0.84 42.37 14.35
N ASP A 591 1.33 43.30 15.18
CA ASP A 591 0.60 44.50 15.58
C ASP A 591 0.19 45.35 14.36
N VAL A 592 1.07 45.43 13.35
CA VAL A 592 0.78 46.12 12.08
C VAL A 592 -0.32 45.41 11.29
N ILE A 593 -0.31 44.08 11.24
CA ILE A 593 -1.37 43.30 10.59
C ILE A 593 -2.70 43.46 11.34
N GLU A 594 -2.67 43.38 12.67
CA GLU A 594 -3.84 43.56 13.54
C GLU A 594 -4.44 44.97 13.48
N SER A 595 -3.66 45.98 13.08
CA SER A 595 -4.17 47.33 12.83
C SER A 595 -5.11 47.43 11.61
N ASN A 596 -5.20 46.36 10.80
CA ASN A 596 -6.08 46.23 9.64
C ASN A 596 -6.00 47.40 8.65
N SER A 597 -4.80 47.96 8.44
CA SER A 597 -4.54 49.09 7.55
C SER A 597 -3.48 48.74 6.52
N ILE A 598 -3.85 48.85 5.24
CA ILE A 598 -2.91 48.65 4.11
C ILE A 598 -1.75 49.64 4.20
N GLU A 599 -2.01 50.89 4.57
CA GLU A 599 -0.97 51.92 4.70
C GLU A 599 0.05 51.55 5.78
N ASN A 600 -0.39 51.02 6.92
CA ASN A 600 0.50 50.58 7.99
C ASN A 600 1.38 49.41 7.55
N ILE A 601 0.81 48.43 6.84
CA ILE A 601 1.55 47.29 6.28
C ILE A 601 2.58 47.77 5.25
N LYS A 602 2.20 48.70 4.36
CA LYS A 602 3.09 49.30 3.36
C LYS A 602 4.25 50.05 4.01
N ASN A 603 3.96 50.93 4.97
CA ASN A 603 4.98 51.68 5.68
C ASN A 603 5.97 50.74 6.39
N PHE A 604 5.47 49.71 7.09
CA PHE A 604 6.32 48.75 7.78
C PHE A 604 7.23 47.95 6.83
N VAL A 605 6.67 47.41 5.75
CA VAL A 605 7.43 46.61 4.77
C VAL A 605 8.42 47.48 4.00
N GLN A 606 8.02 48.69 3.58
CA GLN A 606 8.90 49.65 2.91
C GLN A 606 10.04 50.07 3.84
N ASP A 607 9.77 50.33 5.12
CA ASP A 607 10.82 50.64 6.10
C ASP A 607 11.84 49.50 6.20
N ILE A 608 11.41 48.24 6.26
CA ILE A 608 12.36 47.11 6.35
C ILE A 608 13.13 46.89 5.04
N THR A 609 12.51 47.13 3.89
CA THR A 609 13.08 46.84 2.57
C THR A 609 13.93 47.97 1.99
N THR A 610 13.61 49.22 2.29
CA THR A 610 14.31 50.39 1.77
C THR A 610 15.37 50.94 2.72
N LYS A 611 15.24 50.73 4.05
CA LYS A 611 16.18 51.28 5.05
C LYS A 611 17.62 50.92 4.76
N LYS A 612 17.92 49.67 4.38
CA LYS A 612 19.30 49.28 4.05
C LYS A 612 19.81 49.93 2.75
N GLN A 613 18.95 50.05 1.73
CA GLN A 613 19.32 50.72 0.47
C GLN A 613 19.55 52.22 0.68
N SER A 614 18.69 52.89 1.47
CA SER A 614 18.82 54.30 1.83
C SER A 614 20.10 54.57 2.63
N LEU A 615 20.40 53.73 3.62
CA LEU A 615 21.63 53.80 4.41
C LEU A 615 22.88 53.59 3.55
N ARG A 616 22.84 52.62 2.62
CA ARG A 616 23.93 52.40 1.67
C ARG A 616 24.14 53.60 0.75
N ASP A 617 23.08 54.18 0.21
CA ASP A 617 23.17 55.35 -0.67
C ASP A 617 23.70 56.58 0.10
N GLN A 618 23.31 56.74 1.36
CA GLN A 618 23.87 57.76 2.25
C GLN A 618 25.35 57.51 2.56
N HIS A 619 25.76 56.26 2.81
CA HIS A 619 27.16 55.92 3.05
C HIS A 619 28.02 56.14 1.79
N ILE A 620 27.57 55.71 0.62
CA ILE A 620 28.23 55.98 -0.66
C ILE A 620 28.37 57.48 -0.89
N LYS A 621 27.31 58.27 -0.66
CA LYS A 621 27.38 59.73 -0.72
C LYS A 621 28.42 60.27 0.25
N SER A 622 28.42 59.84 1.52
CA SER A 622 29.41 60.29 2.51
C SER A 622 30.86 59.97 2.13
N LEU A 623 31.11 58.88 1.40
CA LEU A 623 32.42 58.48 0.89
C LEU A 623 32.83 59.18 -0.41
N THR A 624 31.87 59.72 -1.17
CA THR A 624 32.11 60.38 -2.47
C THR A 624 32.07 61.91 -2.40
N THR A 625 31.46 62.48 -1.35
CA THR A 625 31.45 63.93 -1.08
C THR A 625 32.34 64.35 0.10
N GLY A 626 33.19 63.45 0.59
CA GLY A 626 34.21 63.71 1.61
C GLY A 626 35.49 64.31 1.04
#